data_AF-A0A524GL51-F1
#
_entry.id   AF-A0A524GL51-F1
#
_cell.length_a   1.000
_cell.length_b   1.000
_cell.length_c   1.000
_cell.angle_alpha   90.00
_cell.angle_beta   90.00
_cell.angle_gamma   90.00
#
_symmetry.space_group_name_H-M   'P 1'
#
loop_
_entity.id
_entity.type
_entity.pdbx_description
1 polymer ?
#
loop_
_entity_poly.entity_id
_entity_poly.type
_entity_poly.pdbx_seq_one_letter_code
_entity_poly.pdbx_strand_id
1 'polypeptide(L)' 'MEIKVCGPGCPKCHEAERVVNEALAEAGISAAVQKVTDFNEIAK' A
#
# COMPACT_ATOMS: atom_id res chain seq x y z
N MET A 1 3.21 3.99 11.69
CA MET A 1 2.11 3.18 11.10
C MET A 1 2.70 2.39 9.95
N GLU A 2 2.30 1.14 9.79
CA GLU A 2 2.67 0.31 8.63
C GLU A 2 1.39 0.06 7.83
N ILE A 3 1.38 0.47 6.56
CA ILE A 3 0.25 0.33 5.65
C ILE A 3 0.64 -0.70 4.61
N LYS A 4 -0.07 -1.83 4.61
CA LYS A 4 0.15 -2.91 3.66
C LYS A 4 -0.82 -2.80 2.50
N VAL A 5 -0.29 -2.59 1.30
CA VAL A 5 -1.08 -2.59 0.06
C VAL A 5 -1.08 -4.01 -0.48
N CYS A 6 -2.11 -4.76 -0.10
CA CYS A 6 -2.33 -6.14 -0.51
C CYS A 6 -2.93 -6.19 -1.92
N GLY A 7 -2.12 -6.53 -2.92
CA GLY A 7 -2.62 -6.61 -4.28
C GLY A 7 -1.66 -7.36 -5.21
N PRO A 8 -2.17 -8.23 -6.11
CA PRO A 8 -1.37 -9.13 -6.95
C PRO A 8 -0.56 -8.43 -8.06
N GLY A 9 -0.29 -7.13 -7.95
CA GLY A 9 0.45 -6.36 -8.95
C GLY A 9 -0.41 -5.77 -10.07
N CYS A 10 -1.73 -5.73 -9.89
CA CYS A 10 -2.64 -5.12 -10.86
C CYS A 10 -2.42 -3.59 -11.00
N PRO A 11 -2.79 -2.95 -12.13
CA PRO A 11 -2.63 -1.50 -12.30
C PRO A 11 -3.37 -0.68 -11.23
N LYS A 12 -4.55 -1.13 -10.80
CA LYS A 12 -5.30 -0.53 -9.69
C LYS A 12 -4.57 -0.63 -8.34
N CYS A 13 -3.80 -1.69 -8.15
CA CYS A 13 -3.02 -1.94 -6.94
C CYS A 13 -1.85 -0.93 -6.84
N HIS A 14 -1.22 -0.62 -7.97
CA HIS A 14 -0.21 0.44 -8.07
C HIS A 14 -0.82 1.84 -7.87
N GLU A 15 -2.00 2.09 -8.43
CA GLU A 15 -2.71 3.35 -8.23
C GLU A 15 -3.06 3.56 -6.75
N ALA A 16 -3.52 2.51 -6.06
CA ALA A 16 -3.81 2.57 -4.62
C ALA A 16 -2.57 2.92 -3.78
N GLU A 17 -1.41 2.31 -4.05
CA GLU A 17 -0.14 2.65 -3.36
C GLU A 17 0.22 4.13 -3.56
N ARG A 18 -0.01 4.64 -4.77
CA ARG A 18 0.30 6.02 -5.13
C ARG A 18 -0.62 7.01 -4.42
N VAL A 19 -1.93 6.74 -4.40
CA VAL A 19 -2.93 7.54 -3.66
C VAL A 19 -2.66 7.51 -2.16
N VAL A 20 -2.27 6.36 -1.61
CA VAL A 20 -1.91 6.25 -0.19
C VAL A 20 -0.68 7.10 0.14
N ASN A 21 0.37 7.06 -0.68
CA ASN A 21 1.55 7.91 -0.47
C ASN A 21 1.20 9.40 -0.56
N GLU A 22 0.36 9.80 -1.52
CA GLU A 22 -0.10 11.17 -1.67
C GLU A 22 -0.91 11.62 -0.45
N ALA A 23 -1.86 10.81 0.00
CA ALA A 23 -2.65 11.07 1.20
C ALA A 23 -1.80 11.15 2.48
N LEU A 24 -0.74 10.33 2.60
CA LEU A 24 0.20 10.39 3.72
C LEU A 24 1.02 11.69 3.71
N ALA A 25 1.46 12.12 2.53
CA ALA A 25 2.17 13.38 2.35
C ALA A 25 1.28 14.58 2.68
N GLU A 26 0.02 14.57 2.22
CA GLU A 26 -0.98 15.60 2.54
C GLU A 26 -1.35 15.62 4.04
N ALA A 27 -1.48 14.44 4.66
CA ALA A 27 -1.76 14.33 6.08
C ALA A 27 -0.54 14.63 6.97
N GLY A 28 0.68 14.72 6.40
CA GLY A 28 1.92 14.90 7.15
C GLY A 28 2.26 13.70 8.05
N ILE A 29 1.73 12.52 7.74
CA ILE A 29 1.91 11.30 8.55
C ILE A 29 3.02 10.45 7.95
N SER A 30 4.06 10.18 8.73
CA SER A 30 5.06 9.17 8.36
C SER A 30 4.51 7.77 8.59
N ALA A 31 4.08 7.11 7.51
CA ALA A 31 3.74 5.70 7.50
C ALA A 31 4.60 4.93 6.49
N ALA A 32 4.99 3.70 6.85
CA ALA A 32 5.71 2.81 5.96
C ALA A 32 4.70 2.08 5.05
N VAL A 33 4.70 2.39 3.75
CA VAL A 33 3.85 1.72 2.77
C VAL A 33 4.59 0.51 2.22
N GLN A 34 4.07 -0.69 2.50
CA GLN A 34 4.65 -1.95 2.05
C GLN A 34 3.69 -2.63 1.09
N LYS A 35 4.13 -2.88 -0.14
CA LYS A 35 3.30 -3.57 -1.13
C LYS A 35 3.43 -5.08 -0.94
N VAL A 36 2.32 -5.71 -0.57
CA VAL A 36 2.24 -7.15 -0.37
C VAL A 36 1.59 -7.76 -1.62
N THR A 37 2.43 -8.33 -2.48
CA THR A 37 2.00 -9.03 -3.69
C THR A 37 1.74 -10.51 -3.49
N ASP A 38 2.25 -11.06 -2.39
CA ASP A 38 2.17 -12.48 -2.09
C ASP A 38 0.81 -12.83 -1.48
N PHE A 39 0.01 -13.63 -2.19
CA PHE A 39 -1.27 -14.13 -1.67
C PHE A 39 -1.12 -14.87 -0.33
N ASN A 40 0.03 -15.51 -0.10
CA ASN A 40 0.32 -16.21 1.14
C ASN A 40 0.56 -15.25 2.32
N GLU A 41 1.10 -14.06 2.06
CA GLU A 41 1.23 -12.99 3.07
C GLU A 41 -0.11 -12.26 3.31
N ILE A 42 -1.02 -12.28 2.32
CA ILE A 42 -2.37 -11.72 2.46
C ILE A 42 -3.30 -12.65 3.26
N ALA A 43 -3.12 -13.97 3.13
CA ALA A 43 -4.00 -14.97 3.72
C ALA A 43 -3.65 -15.39 5.16
N LYS A 44 -2.62 -14.78 5.75
CA LYS A 44 -2.12 -15.09 7.10
C LYS A 44 -2.60 -14.07 8.13
#